data_AF-A0A520AFS5-F1
#
_entry.id   AF-A0A520AFS5-F1
#
_cell.length_a   1.000
_cell.length_b   1.000
_cell.length_c   1.000
_cell.angle_alpha   90.00
_cell.angle_beta   90.00
_cell.angle_gamma   90.00
#
_symmetry.space_group_name_H-M   'P 1'
#
loop_
_entity.id
_entity.type
_entity.pdbx_description
1 polymer ?
#
loop_
_entity_poly.entity_id
_entity_poly.type
_entity_poly.pdbx_seq_one_letter_code
_entity_poly.pdbx_strand_id
1 'polypeptide(L)'
;GASVLTETIFENRYMHVPELTRMGADIQVRGRTAVVRGVDKLVGAQVMATDLRASMSLILAGLAADGETSVGRVYHLDRGYERLEEKLSAVGADIERASDG
;
A
#
# COMPACT_ATOMS: atom_id res chain seq x y z
N GLY A 1 11.02 -14.96 4.54
CA GLY A 1 10.51 -16.14 3.80
C GLY A 1 9.97 -15.73 2.44
N ALA A 2 9.58 -16.68 1.59
CA ALA A 2 8.95 -16.38 0.29
C ALA A 2 7.48 -16.82 0.28
N SER A 3 6.63 -16.01 -0.34
CA SER A 3 5.20 -16.26 -0.47
C SER A 3 4.77 -16.10 -1.92
N VAL A 4 3.78 -16.88 -2.34
CA VAL A 4 3.25 -16.85 -3.71
C VAL A 4 1.76 -16.56 -3.64
N LEU A 5 1.33 -15.54 -4.37
CA LEU A 5 -0.06 -15.16 -4.53
C LEU A 5 -0.45 -15.41 -5.99
N THR A 6 -1.56 -16.10 -6.22
CA THR A 6 -2.12 -16.30 -7.56
C THR A 6 -3.54 -15.78 -7.60
N GLU A 7 -3.79 -14.81 -8.47
CA GLU A 7 -5.11 -14.23 -8.66
C GLU A 7 -5.87 -15.00 -9.74
N THR A 8 -7.09 -15.47 -9.47
CA THR A 8 -7.88 -16.31 -10.40
C THR A 8 -9.09 -15.60 -11.00
N ILE A 9 -9.45 -14.41 -10.49
CA ILE A 9 -10.60 -13.64 -10.96
C ILE A 9 -10.18 -12.47 -11.84
N PHE A 10 -9.20 -11.65 -11.42
CA PHE A 10 -8.81 -10.42 -12.14
C PHE A 10 -7.34 -10.42 -12.58
N GLU A 11 -7.05 -10.40 -13.88
CA GLU A 11 -5.65 -10.46 -14.37
C GLU A 11 -4.79 -9.27 -13.94
N ASN A 12 -5.39 -8.09 -13.79
CA ASN A 12 -4.68 -6.84 -13.48
C ASN A 12 -4.86 -6.40 -12.01
N ARG A 13 -4.75 -7.32 -11.04
CA ARG A 13 -4.98 -7.01 -9.62
C ARG A 13 -3.75 -6.55 -8.83
N TYR A 14 -2.58 -6.51 -9.47
CA TYR A 14 -1.30 -6.19 -8.84
C TYR A 14 -0.84 -4.74 -9.08
N MET A 15 -1.77 -3.81 -9.32
CA MET A 15 -1.47 -2.40 -9.62
C MET A 15 -0.75 -1.65 -8.50
N HIS A 16 -0.82 -2.15 -7.27
CA HIS A 16 -0.12 -1.59 -6.10
C HIS A 16 1.34 -2.02 -6.01
N VAL A 17 1.76 -3.05 -6.74
CA VAL A 17 3.11 -3.60 -6.64
C VAL A 17 4.20 -2.58 -6.99
N PRO A 18 4.11 -1.79 -8.08
CA PRO A 18 5.15 -0.80 -8.39
C PRO A 18 5.40 0.20 -7.25
N GLU A 19 4.33 0.66 -6.59
CA GLU A 19 4.43 1.60 -5.47
C GLU A 19 4.99 0.94 -4.21
N LEU A 20 4.62 -0.31 -3.90
CA LEU A 20 5.28 -1.09 -2.84
C LEU A 20 6.77 -1.32 -3.11
N THR A 21 7.15 -1.53 -4.37
CA THR A 21 8.56 -1.64 -4.76
C THR A 21 9.31 -0.33 -4.54
N ARG A 22 8.67 0.85 -4.70
CA ARG A 22 9.28 2.14 -4.31
C ARG A 22 9.59 2.22 -2.81
N MET A 23 8.80 1.53 -1.98
CA MET A 23 9.01 1.40 -0.54
C MET A 23 10.01 0.29 -0.17
N GLY A 24 10.66 -0.34 -1.16
CA GLY A 24 11.67 -1.37 -0.94
C GLY A 24 11.14 -2.81 -0.90
N ALA A 25 9.88 -3.06 -1.26
CA ALA A 25 9.36 -4.43 -1.33
C ALA A 25 9.93 -5.23 -2.51
N ASP A 26 10.36 -6.48 -2.27
CA ASP A 26 10.76 -7.43 -3.31
C ASP A 26 9.54 -8.26 -3.75
N ILE A 27 8.91 -7.81 -4.82
CA ILE A 27 7.73 -8.46 -5.41
C ILE A 27 7.92 -8.60 -6.91
N GLN A 28 7.80 -9.83 -7.42
CA GLN A 28 7.86 -10.12 -8.85
C GLN A 28 6.51 -10.60 -9.35
N VAL A 29 5.93 -9.89 -10.31
CA VAL A 29 4.67 -10.27 -10.95
C VAL A 29 4.95 -10.95 -12.29
N ARG A 30 4.37 -12.13 -12.49
CA ARG A 30 4.41 -12.89 -13.74
C ARG A 30 2.99 -13.33 -14.10
N GLY A 31 2.38 -12.61 -15.04
CA GLY A 31 0.97 -12.81 -15.38
C GLY A 31 0.08 -12.65 -14.15
N ARG A 32 -0.57 -13.75 -13.75
CA ARG A 32 -1.54 -13.79 -12.65
C ARG A 32 -0.92 -14.15 -11.30
N THR A 33 0.39 -14.29 -11.24
CA THR A 33 1.11 -14.71 -10.03
C THR A 33 2.07 -13.64 -9.57
N ALA A 34 2.03 -13.30 -8.29
CA ALA A 34 3.01 -12.47 -7.62
C ALA A 34 3.83 -13.32 -6.64
N VAL A 35 5.16 -13.22 -6.71
CA VAL A 35 6.09 -13.83 -5.76
C VAL A 35 6.63 -12.72 -4.87
N VAL A 36 6.35 -12.81 -3.58
CA VAL A 36 6.81 -11.86 -2.56
C VAL A 36 7.96 -12.50 -1.79
N ARG A 37 9.10 -11.81 -1.74
CA ARG A 37 10.24 -12.19 -0.91
C ARG A 37 10.29 -11.21 0.26
N GLY A 38 10.27 -11.75 1.47
CA GLY A 38 10.39 -10.92 2.67
C GLY A 38 11.69 -10.12 2.65
N VAL A 39 11.59 -8.84 2.97
CA VAL A 39 12.72 -7.91 3.13
C VAL A 39 12.88 -7.57 4.61
N ASP A 40 14.06 -7.10 5.01
CA ASP A 40 14.32 -6.75 6.40
C ASP A 40 13.42 -5.60 6.88
N LYS A 41 13.15 -4.64 5.98
CA LYS A 41 12.27 -3.50 6.23
C LYS A 41 11.75 -2.87 4.95
N LEU A 42 10.61 -2.21 5.08
CA LEU A 42 10.17 -1.21 4.12
C LEU A 42 10.70 0.16 4.53
N VAL A 43 10.80 1.08 3.58
CA VAL A 43 11.24 2.46 3.81
C VAL A 43 10.16 3.41 3.34
N GLY A 44 9.92 4.45 4.12
CA GLY A 44 8.97 5.49 3.81
C GLY A 44 9.29 6.16 2.47
N ALA A 45 8.25 6.40 1.68
CA ALA A 45 8.37 6.98 0.35
C ALA A 45 7.13 7.80 -0.02
N GLN A 46 7.26 8.65 -1.03
CA GLN A 46 6.11 9.23 -1.70
C GLN A 46 5.54 8.21 -2.70
N VAL A 47 4.28 7.82 -2.49
CA VAL A 47 3.58 6.82 -3.29
C VAL A 47 2.21 7.30 -3.75
N MET A 48 1.69 6.71 -4.83
CA MET A 48 0.43 7.14 -5.43
C MET A 48 -0.62 6.04 -5.42
N ALA A 49 -1.77 6.31 -4.80
CA ALA A 49 -2.90 5.40 -4.87
C ALA A 49 -3.49 5.33 -6.29
N THR A 50 -3.71 4.12 -6.80
CA THR A 50 -4.27 3.87 -8.15
C THR A 50 -5.72 3.40 -8.14
N ASP A 51 -6.15 2.78 -7.04
CA ASP A 51 -7.49 2.24 -6.84
C ASP A 51 -7.72 1.98 -5.34
N LEU A 52 -8.95 1.62 -4.97
CA LEU A 52 -9.34 1.42 -3.58
C LEU A 52 -8.47 0.39 -2.83
N ARG A 53 -8.12 -0.73 -3.48
CA ARG A 53 -7.31 -1.79 -2.84
C ARG A 53 -5.86 -1.35 -2.74
N ALA A 54 -5.34 -0.72 -3.80
CA ALA A 54 -4.01 -0.16 -3.79
C ALA A 54 -3.82 0.86 -2.68
N SER A 55 -4.81 1.76 -2.46
CA SER A 55 -4.79 2.73 -1.37
C SER A 55 -4.54 2.06 -0.02
N MET A 56 -5.36 1.06 0.34
CA MET A 56 -5.21 0.38 1.63
C MET A 56 -3.88 -0.38 1.75
N SER A 57 -3.44 -1.05 0.67
CA SER A 57 -2.15 -1.74 0.67
C SER A 57 -1.00 -0.79 0.98
N LEU A 58 -1.02 0.42 0.41
CA LEU A 58 0.02 1.43 0.62
C LEU A 58 -0.05 2.05 2.02
N ILE A 59 -1.25 2.29 2.56
CA ILE A 59 -1.41 2.77 3.95
C ILE A 59 -0.82 1.76 4.93
N LEU A 60 -1.17 0.48 4.79
CA LEU A 60 -0.63 -0.58 5.66
C LEU A 60 0.88 -0.74 5.51
N ALA A 61 1.41 -0.63 4.29
CA ALA A 61 2.84 -0.65 4.06
C ALA A 61 3.53 0.56 4.71
N GLY A 62 2.91 1.74 4.66
CA GLY A 62 3.44 2.96 5.28
C GLY A 62 3.52 2.86 6.80
N LEU A 63 2.49 2.30 7.43
CA LEU A 63 2.47 2.06 8.88
C LEU A 63 3.54 1.07 9.35
N ALA A 64 4.04 0.21 8.46
CA ALA A 64 5.09 -0.77 8.75
C ALA A 64 6.49 -0.33 8.29
N ALA A 65 6.61 0.81 7.61
CA ALA A 65 7.86 1.26 7.01
C ALA A 65 8.69 2.10 7.99
N ASP A 66 10.02 2.05 7.83
CA ASP A 66 10.92 2.97 8.51
C ASP A 66 10.83 4.36 7.87
N GLY A 67 10.53 5.38 8.67
CA GLY A 67 10.45 6.76 8.22
C GLY A 67 9.04 7.16 7.79
N GLU A 68 8.93 8.23 7.00
CA GLU A 68 7.65 8.84 6.65
C GLU A 68 7.17 8.42 5.27
N THR A 69 5.91 8.03 5.15
CA THR A 69 5.26 7.67 3.88
C THR A 69 4.18 8.69 3.56
N SER A 70 4.28 9.34 2.40
CA SER A 70 3.23 10.23 1.89
C SER A 70 2.45 9.52 0.79
N VAL A 71 1.16 9.25 1.03
CA VAL A 71 0.28 8.62 0.04
C VAL A 71 -0.56 9.68 -0.67
N GLY A 72 -0.30 9.89 -1.96
CA GLY A 72 -1.07 10.81 -2.80
C GLY A 72 -2.30 10.15 -3.45
N ARG A 73 -3.19 10.99 -4.01
CA ARG A 73 -4.42 10.57 -4.73
C ARG A 73 -5.39 9.73 -3.88
N VAL A 74 -5.50 10.08 -2.60
CA VAL A 74 -6.34 9.37 -1.62
C VAL A 74 -7.85 9.41 -1.90
N TYR A 75 -8.33 10.16 -2.91
CA TYR A 75 -9.74 10.12 -3.33
C TYR A 75 -10.22 8.71 -3.72
N HIS A 76 -9.31 7.81 -4.11
CA HIS A 76 -9.64 6.40 -4.33
C HIS A 76 -10.00 5.66 -3.03
N LEU A 77 -9.39 6.05 -1.91
CA LEU A 77 -9.63 5.47 -0.59
C LEU A 77 -11.02 5.86 -0.05
N ASP A 78 -11.39 7.12 -0.21
CA ASP A 78 -12.66 7.68 0.29
C ASP A 78 -13.89 6.98 -0.30
N ARG A 79 -13.74 6.35 -1.46
CA ARG A 79 -14.80 5.58 -2.13
C ARG A 79 -15.18 4.29 -1.40
N GLY A 80 -14.36 3.80 -0.47
CA GLY A 80 -14.62 2.56 0.25
C GLY A 80 -14.25 2.57 1.73
N TYR A 81 -13.54 3.59 2.21
CA TYR A 81 -13.22 3.75 3.62
C TYR A 81 -13.55 5.17 4.07
N GLU A 82 -14.48 5.26 5.01
CA GLU A 82 -14.84 6.51 5.67
C GLU A 82 -13.91 6.75 6.85
N ARG A 83 -13.27 7.95 6.89
CA ARG A 83 -12.46 8.45 8.02
C ARG A 83 -11.46 7.39 8.51
N LEU A 84 -10.73 6.79 7.59
CA LEU A 84 -9.81 5.70 7.88
C LEU A 84 -8.70 6.15 8.83
N GLU A 85 -8.13 7.32 8.57
CA GLU A 85 -7.11 7.97 9.37
C GLU A 85 -7.53 7.99 10.84
N GLU A 86 -8.76 8.42 11.14
CA GLU A 86 -9.23 8.49 12.51
C GLU A 86 -9.40 7.10 13.16
N LYS A 87 -9.90 6.13 12.40
CA LYS A 87 -10.05 4.75 12.88
C LYS A 87 -8.71 4.10 13.18
N LEU A 88 -7.70 4.37 12.35
CA LEU A 88 -6.34 3.87 12.54
C LEU A 88 -5.64 4.60 13.69
N SER A 89 -5.74 5.93 13.78
CA SER A 89 -5.21 6.70 14.91
C SER A 89 -5.85 6.29 16.24
N ALA A 90 -7.15 5.96 16.24
CA ALA A 90 -7.86 5.47 17.43
C ALA A 90 -7.32 4.13 17.96
N VAL A 91 -6.60 3.36 17.13
CA VAL A 91 -5.91 2.13 17.54
C VAL A 91 -4.39 2.30 17.63
N GLY A 92 -3.90 3.54 17.63
CA GLY A 92 -2.49 3.88 17.90
C GLY A 92 -1.61 4.01 16.67
N ALA A 93 -2.18 4.07 15.46
CA ALA A 93 -1.39 4.38 14.26
C ALA A 93 -0.98 5.85 14.23
N ASP A 94 0.28 6.13 13.92
CA ASP A 94 0.76 7.48 13.59
C ASP A 94 0.43 7.77 12.12
N ILE A 95 -0.71 8.42 11.91
CA ILE A 95 -1.25 8.74 10.60
C ILE A 95 -2.09 10.00 10.70
N GLU A 96 -1.95 10.87 9.72
CA GLU A 96 -2.76 12.07 9.58
C GLU A 96 -3.18 12.27 8.13
N ARG A 97 -4.26 13.02 7.94
CA ARG A 97 -4.72 13.42 6.63
C ARG A 97 -4.25 14.84 6.34
N ALA A 98 -3.26 14.97 5.47
CA ALA A 98 -2.83 16.26 4.96
C ALA A 98 -3.87 16.79 3.96
N SER A 99 -4.32 18.02 4.17
CA SER A 99 -5.03 18.79 3.15
C SER A 99 -4.02 19.42 2.21
N ASP A 100 -4.12 19.14 0.91
CA ASP A 100 -3.44 19.95 -0.10
C ASP A 100 -4.01 21.37 0.01
N GLY A 101 -3.15 22.34 0.34
CA GLY A 101 -3.51 23.76 0.44
C GLY A 101 -3.88 24.38 -0.90
#